data_AF-A0A1V2PZC0-F1
#
_entry.id   AF-A0A1V2PZC0-F1
#
_cell.length_a   1.000
_cell.length_b   1.000
_cell.length_c   1.000
_cell.angle_alpha   90.00
_cell.angle_beta   90.00
_cell.angle_gamma   90.00
#
_symmetry.space_group_name_H-M   'P 1'
#
loop_
_entity.id
_entity.type
_entity.pdbx_description
1 polymer ?
#
loop_
_entity_poly.entity_id
_entity_poly.type
_entity_poly.pdbx_seq_one_letter_code
_entity_poly.pdbx_strand_id
1 'polypeptide(L)'
;MSEDPEEVLRLRAVRAEVEGIKEKLRAARAQQEELEKMVTDLLAKQRKARDKRREAILAADAAGIPRLRISKEVGMPRGNMYKLLEGDSGSDS
;
A
#
# COMPACT_ATOMS: atom_id res chain seq x y z
N MET A 1 15.91 26.34 52.25
CA MET A 1 15.69 25.68 50.94
C MET A 1 16.69 26.33 50.00
N SER A 2 17.82 25.68 49.71
CA SER A 2 18.74 26.23 48.69
C SER A 2 18.10 25.96 47.33
N GLU A 3 17.70 27.01 46.64
CA GLU A 3 17.33 26.91 45.23
C GLU A 3 18.55 26.40 44.45
N ASP A 4 18.35 25.38 43.61
CA ASP A 4 19.42 24.83 42.78
C ASP A 4 20.06 25.95 41.93
N PRO A 5 21.38 25.91 41.66
CA PRO A 5 22.03 26.87 40.79
C PRO A 5 21.35 26.98 39.42
N GLU A 6 21.36 28.17 38.83
CA GLU A 6 20.69 28.43 37.54
C GLU A 6 21.19 27.49 36.43
N GLU A 7 22.48 27.16 36.44
CA GLU A 7 23.10 26.22 35.52
C GLU A 7 22.48 24.82 35.63
N VAL A 8 22.17 24.36 36.84
CA VAL A 8 21.52 23.06 37.08
C VAL A 8 20.10 23.07 36.54
N LEU A 9 19.35 24.17 36.72
CA LEU A 9 18.01 24.33 36.16
C LEU A 9 18.01 24.33 34.63
N ARG A 10 18.97 25.03 34.01
CA ARG A 10 19.16 25.03 32.56
C ARG A 10 19.48 23.64 32.02
N LEU A 11 20.38 22.90 32.68
CA LEU A 11 20.70 21.51 32.29
C LEU A 11 19.47 20.59 32.39
N ARG A 12 18.63 20.76 33.41
CA ARG A 12 17.37 20.01 33.53
C ARG A 12 16.38 20.35 32.42
N ALA A 13 16.24 21.62 32.08
CA ALA A 13 15.36 22.06 30.99
C ALA A 13 15.80 21.46 29.64
N VAL A 14 17.09 21.55 29.31
CA VAL A 14 17.66 20.97 28.08
C VAL A 14 17.46 19.45 28.06
N ARG A 15 17.69 18.76 29.18
CA ARG A 15 17.43 17.31 29.26
C ARG A 15 15.97 16.98 28.99
N ALA A 16 15.03 17.72 29.61
CA ALA A 16 13.61 17.50 29.42
C ALA A 16 13.18 17.73 27.96
N GLU A 17 13.75 18.75 27.30
CA GLU A 17 13.53 19.00 25.88
C GLU A 17 14.02 17.83 25.01
N VAL A 18 15.25 17.36 25.23
CA VAL A 18 15.83 16.23 24.49
C VAL A 18 15.00 14.95 24.67
N GLU A 19 14.58 14.64 25.90
CA GLU A 19 13.73 13.48 26.16
C GLU A 19 12.35 13.64 25.50
N GLY A 20 11.76 14.84 25.52
CA GLY A 20 10.52 15.13 24.81
C GLY A 20 10.63 14.93 23.30
N ILE A 21 11.77 15.31 22.70
CA ILE A 21 12.04 15.07 21.27
C ILE A 21 12.18 13.57 20.99
N LYS A 22 12.90 12.82 21.84
CA LYS A 22 13.06 11.36 21.68
C LYS A 22 11.73 10.63 21.72
N GLU A 23 10.83 11.01 22.63
CA GLU A 23 9.49 10.40 22.71
C GLU A 23 8.65 10.71 21.47
N LYS A 24 8.68 11.96 20.98
CA LYS A 24 8.00 12.31 19.72
C LYS A 24 8.55 11.52 18.52
N LEU A 25 9.87 11.36 18.44
CA LEU A 25 10.50 10.55 17.39
C LEU A 25 10.09 9.08 17.49
N ARG A 26 10.04 8.51 18.71
CA ARG A 26 9.58 7.13 18.92
C ARG A 26 8.13 6.96 18.47
N ALA A 27 7.25 7.88 18.85
CA ALA A 27 5.85 7.85 18.45
C ALA A 27 5.69 7.97 16.92
N ALA A 28 6.45 8.87 16.28
CA ALA A 28 6.43 9.01 14.82
C ALA A 28 6.93 7.74 14.11
N ARG A 29 7.97 7.07 14.65
CA ARG A 29 8.45 5.79 14.10
C ARG A 29 7.42 4.67 14.24
N ALA A 30 6.71 4.60 15.36
CA ALA A 30 5.63 3.62 15.52
C ALA A 30 4.50 3.85 14.50
N GLN A 31 4.11 5.11 14.26
CA GLN A 31 3.13 5.44 13.23
C GLN A 31 3.61 5.08 11.82
N GLN A 32 4.89 5.31 11.52
CA GLN A 32 5.48 4.93 10.25
C GLN A 32 5.40 3.41 10.03
N GLU A 33 5.74 2.61 11.04
CA GLU A 33 5.70 1.14 10.94
C GLU A 33 4.27 0.64 10.65
N GLU A 34 3.26 1.22 11.31
CA GLU A 34 1.86 0.87 11.06
C GLU A 34 1.39 1.25 9.65
N LEU A 35 1.84 2.40 9.13
CA LEU A 35 1.57 2.77 7.74
C LEU A 35 2.26 1.83 6.75
N GLU A 36 3.49 1.42 7.01
CA GLU A 36 4.23 0.46 6.16
C GLU A 36 3.54 -0.92 6.13
N LYS A 37 3.03 -1.40 7.27
CA LYS A 37 2.19 -2.61 7.35
C LYS A 37 0.93 -2.45 6.51
N MET A 38 0.21 -1.34 6.68
CA MET A 38 -1.01 -1.06 5.92
C MET A 38 -0.76 -1.03 4.41
N VAL A 39 0.33 -0.39 3.97
CA VAL A 39 0.73 -0.35 2.55
C VAL A 39 1.00 -1.75 2.04
N THR A 40 1.77 -2.55 2.78
CA THR A 40 2.08 -3.94 2.41
C THR A 40 0.80 -4.77 2.24
N ASP A 41 -0.14 -4.66 3.19
CA ASP A 41 -1.42 -5.35 3.15
C ASP A 41 -2.29 -4.91 1.97
N LEU A 42 -2.36 -3.60 1.70
CA LEU A 42 -3.11 -3.06 0.57
C LEU A 42 -2.52 -3.53 -0.76
N LEU A 43 -1.19 -3.57 -0.89
CA LEU A 43 -0.53 -4.11 -2.07
C LEU A 43 -0.83 -5.61 -2.25
N ALA A 44 -0.85 -6.39 -1.18
CA ALA A 44 -1.22 -7.81 -1.23
C ALA A 44 -2.70 -7.99 -1.64
N LYS A 45 -3.61 -7.19 -1.08
CA LYS A 45 -5.03 -7.19 -1.45
C LYS A 45 -5.22 -6.77 -2.90
N GLN A 46 -4.49 -5.76 -3.37
CA GLN A 46 -4.54 -5.30 -4.75
C GLN A 46 -4.08 -6.39 -5.73
N ARG A 47 -3.00 -7.12 -5.43
CA ARG A 47 -2.56 -8.27 -6.25
C ARG A 47 -3.66 -9.32 -6.36
N LYS A 48 -4.20 -9.79 -5.23
CA LYS A 48 -5.30 -10.77 -5.20
C LYS A 48 -6.54 -10.28 -5.97
N ALA A 49 -6.87 -9.00 -5.88
CA ALA A 49 -8.00 -8.42 -6.62
C ALA A 49 -7.75 -8.40 -8.13
N ARG A 50 -6.51 -8.14 -8.58
CA ARG A 50 -6.12 -8.20 -9.99
C ARG A 50 -6.20 -9.63 -10.52
N ASP A 51 -5.78 -10.62 -9.74
CA ASP A 51 -5.85 -12.04 -10.11
C ASP A 51 -7.31 -12.49 -10.26
N LYS A 52 -8.15 -12.21 -9.27
CA LYS A 52 -9.60 -12.47 -9.34
C LYS A 52 -10.26 -11.80 -10.54
N ARG A 53 -9.87 -10.56 -10.85
CA ARG A 53 -10.37 -9.85 -12.03
C ARG A 53 -9.95 -10.56 -13.32
N ARG A 54 -8.70 -11.04 -13.41
CA ARG A 54 -8.21 -11.81 -14.56
C ARG A 54 -9.01 -13.10 -14.73
N GLU A 55 -9.20 -13.86 -13.66
CA GLU A 55 -10.00 -15.10 -13.66
C GLU A 55 -11.43 -14.85 -14.14
N ALA A 56 -12.09 -13.81 -13.63
CA ALA A 56 -13.45 -13.45 -14.05
C ALA A 56 -13.53 -13.05 -15.54
N ILE A 57 -12.53 -12.34 -16.05
CA ILE A 57 -12.42 -11.98 -17.46
C ILE A 57 -12.32 -13.24 -18.33
N LEU A 58 -11.42 -14.17 -17.97
CA LEU A 58 -11.23 -15.42 -18.71
C LEU A 58 -12.48 -16.29 -18.68
N ALA A 59 -13.14 -16.41 -17.53
CA ALA A 59 -14.40 -17.14 -17.40
C ALA A 59 -15.51 -16.53 -18.27
N ALA A 60 -15.59 -15.20 -18.36
CA ALA A 60 -16.56 -14.53 -19.23
C ALA A 60 -16.26 -14.72 -20.72
N ASP A 61 -14.99 -14.70 -21.15
CA ASP A 61 -14.61 -14.99 -22.54
C ASP A 61 -14.91 -16.46 -22.89
N ALA A 62 -14.59 -17.40 -22.00
CA ALA A 62 -14.91 -18.82 -22.16
C ALA A 62 -16.43 -19.10 -22.21
N ALA A 63 -17.24 -18.30 -21.50
CA ALA A 63 -18.69 -18.33 -21.57
C ALA A 63 -19.28 -17.67 -22.84
N GLY A 64 -18.44 -17.19 -23.76
CA GLY A 64 -18.85 -16.56 -25.02
C GLY A 64 -19.43 -15.15 -24.85
N ILE A 65 -19.19 -14.48 -23.72
CA ILE A 65 -19.64 -13.10 -23.53
C ILE A 65 -18.87 -12.19 -24.49
N PRO A 66 -19.54 -11.28 -25.23
CA PRO A 66 -18.85 -10.41 -26.16
C PRO A 66 -17.75 -9.58 -25.46
N ARG A 67 -16.52 -9.63 -25.99
CA ARG A 67 -15.34 -8.92 -25.44
C ARG A 67 -15.57 -7.43 -25.19
N LEU A 68 -16.40 -6.78 -26.01
CA LEU A 68 -16.80 -5.39 -25.81
C LEU A 68 -17.57 -5.20 -24.48
N ARG A 69 -18.47 -6.12 -24.15
CA ARG A 69 -19.24 -6.11 -22.91
C ARG A 69 -18.32 -6.39 -21.72
N ILE A 70 -17.44 -7.39 -21.83
CA ILE A 70 -16.44 -7.68 -20.77
C ILE A 70 -15.58 -6.45 -20.48
N SER A 71 -15.02 -5.81 -21.52
CA SER A 71 -14.21 -4.58 -21.41
C SER A 71 -14.94 -3.45 -20.68
N LYS A 72 -16.24 -3.25 -20.97
CA LYS A 72 -17.07 -2.24 -20.31
C LYS A 72 -17.28 -2.54 -18.82
N GLU A 73 -17.65 -3.78 -18.47
CA GLU A 73 -17.96 -4.16 -17.09
C GLU A 73 -16.73 -4.16 -16.18
N VAL A 74 -15.56 -4.53 -16.70
CA VAL A 74 -14.31 -4.55 -15.91
C VAL A 74 -13.54 -3.23 -15.95
N GLY A 75 -14.05 -2.24 -16.67
CA GLY A 75 -13.43 -0.91 -16.82
C GLY A 75 -12.04 -0.95 -17.46
N MET A 76 -11.75 -1.94 -18.30
CA MET A 76 -10.44 -2.12 -18.93
C MET A 76 -10.48 -1.60 -20.38
N PRO A 77 -9.50 -0.79 -20.82
CA PRO A 77 -9.39 -0.39 -22.22
C PRO A 77 -9.33 -1.61 -23.14
N ARG A 78 -10.04 -1.55 -24.27
CA ARG A 78 -10.18 -2.67 -25.21
C ARG A 78 -8.82 -3.27 -25.59
N GLY A 79 -7.83 -2.46 -25.94
CA GLY A 79 -6.51 -2.94 -26.33
C GLY A 79 -5.81 -3.77 -25.23
N ASN A 80 -6.02 -3.43 -23.96
CA ASN A 80 -5.46 -4.21 -22.85
C ASN A 80 -6.25 -5.50 -22.60
N MET A 81 -7.56 -5.49 -22.83
CA MET A 81 -8.41 -6.67 -22.75
C MET A 81 -8.00 -7.69 -23.83
N TYR A 82 -7.85 -7.26 -25.07
CA TYR A 82 -7.43 -8.13 -26.17
C TYR A 82 -6.04 -8.72 -25.91
N LYS A 83 -5.05 -7.90 -25.50
CA LYS A 83 -3.72 -8.40 -25.11
C LYS A 83 -3.76 -9.43 -23.98
N LEU A 84 -4.64 -9.24 -22.99
CA LEU A 84 -4.79 -10.18 -21.88
C LEU A 84 -5.34 -11.54 -22.35
N LEU A 85 -6.28 -11.53 -23.30
CA LEU A 85 -6.91 -12.74 -23.86
C LEU A 85 -6.03 -13.40 -24.94
N GLU A 86 -5.27 -12.62 -25.71
CA GLU A 86 -4.33 -13.09 -26.74
C GLU A 86 -2.99 -13.55 -26.16
N GLY A 87 -2.62 -13.06 -24.98
CA GLY A 87 -1.41 -13.47 -24.26
C GLY A 87 -1.44 -14.89 -23.69
N ASP A 88 -2.53 -15.63 -23.88
CA ASP A 88 -2.67 -17.06 -23.54
C ASP A 88 -2.50 -17.96 -24.78
N SER A 89 -2.35 -17.40 -25.98
CA SER A 89 -2.14 -18.15 -27.24
C SER A 89 -0.70 -18.10 -27.77
N GLY A 90 0.30 -17.85 -26.91
CA GLY A 90 1.67 -17.54 -27.33
C GLY A 90 2.80 -18.06 -26.44
N SER A 91 2.61 -19.17 -25.72
CA SER A 91 3.71 -19.91 -25.09
C SER A 91 3.70 -21.38 -25.53
N ASP A 92 4.08 -21.60 -26.79
CA ASP A 92 4.72 -22.82 -27.28
C ASP A 92 5.35 -22.48 -28.63
N SER A 93 6.62 -22.06 -28.62
CA SER A 93 7.55 -22.04 -29.76
C SER A 93 8.98 -21.99 -29.23
#